data_AF-A0A7C5DB06-F1
#
_entry.id   AF-A0A7C5DB06-F1
#
_cell.length_a   1.000
_cell.length_b   1.000
_cell.length_c   1.000
_cell.angle_alpha   90.00
_cell.angle_beta   90.00
_cell.angle_gamma   90.00
#
_symmetry.space_group_name_H-M   'P 1'
#
loop_
_entity.id
_entity.type
_entity.pdbx_description
1 polymer ?
#
loop_
_entity_poly.entity_id
_entity_poly.type
_entity_poly.pdbx_seq_one_letter_code
_entity_poly.pdbx_strand_id
1 'polypeptide(L)' 'MKRVIVYGDIHGCLDELKTLREKLDIQKEDLEISVGDILNKGPYLAHDMIRYVQEHHIEVIMGNNEAKA' A
#
# COMPACT_ATOMS: atom_id res chain seq x y z
N MET A 1 -1.48 20.56 10.63
CA MET A 1 -1.10 19.19 11.04
C MET A 1 -0.92 18.36 9.79
N LYS A 2 0.08 17.46 9.77
CA LYS A 2 0.27 16.49 8.69
C LYS A 2 -0.87 15.47 8.72
N ARG A 3 -1.59 15.23 7.61
CA ARG A 3 -2.63 14.19 7.55
C ARG A 3 -1.94 12.82 7.46
N VAL A 4 -2.42 11.85 8.25
CA VAL A 4 -1.89 10.49 8.28
C VAL A 4 -2.98 9.56 7.75
N ILE A 5 -2.61 8.72 6.79
CA ILE A 5 -3.51 7.79 6.11
C ILE A 5 -2.95 6.39 6.34
N VAL A 6 -3.78 5.53 6.92
CA VAL A 6 -3.41 4.16 7.26
C VAL A 6 -4.25 3.20 6.42
N TYR A 7 -3.60 2.37 5.62
CA TYR A 7 -4.20 1.32 4.81
C TYR A 7 -4.18 0.00 5.58
N GLY A 8 -5.31 -0.72 5.51
CA GLY A 8 -5.41 -2.11 5.95
C GLY A 8 -4.78 -3.08 4.93
N ASP A 9 -5.20 -4.34 5.01
CA ASP A 9 -4.72 -5.41 4.14
C ASP A 9 -5.03 -5.11 2.66
N ILE A 10 -3.99 -5.03 1.83
CA ILE A 10 -4.12 -4.70 0.40
C ILE A 10 -4.15 -5.97 -0.46
N HIS A 11 -3.40 -7.01 -0.07
CA HIS A 11 -3.42 -8.31 -0.73
C HIS A 11 -3.32 -8.25 -2.26
N GLY A 12 -2.40 -7.47 -2.80
CA GLY A 12 -2.18 -7.34 -4.25
C GLY A 12 -3.30 -6.62 -5.02
N CYS A 13 -4.26 -5.99 -4.35
CA CYS A 13 -5.30 -5.13 -4.94
C CYS A 13 -4.74 -3.73 -5.30
N LEU A 14 -3.79 -3.70 -6.25
CA LEU A 14 -3.07 -2.49 -6.64
C LEU A 14 -3.98 -1.43 -7.28
N ASP A 15 -4.96 -1.83 -8.09
CA ASP A 15 -5.86 -0.89 -8.76
C ASP A 15 -6.85 -0.26 -7.79
N GLU A 16 -7.33 -1.03 -6.81
CA GLU A 16 -8.15 -0.53 -5.73
C GLU A 16 -7.39 0.45 -4.85
N LEU A 17 -6.11 0.18 -4.56
CA LEU A 17 -5.24 1.12 -3.86
C LEU A 17 -5.09 2.43 -4.66
N LYS A 18 -4.78 2.36 -5.95
CA LYS A 18 -4.69 3.55 -6.83
C LYS A 18 -5.99 4.35 -6.81
N THR A 19 -7.12 3.67 -7.00
CA THR A 19 -8.45 4.29 -6.99
C THR A 19 -8.76 4.95 -5.64
N LEU A 20 -8.37 4.31 -4.53
CA LEU A 20 -8.55 4.87 -3.20
C LEU A 20 -7.67 6.11 -2.99
N ARG A 21 -6.41 6.07 -3.42
CA ARG A 21 -5.49 7.22 -3.36
C ARG A 21 -6.01 8.41 -4.18
N GLU A 22 -6.51 8.16 -5.38
CA GLU A 22 -7.16 9.19 -6.20
C GLU A 22 -8.36 9.83 -5.47
N LYS A 23 -9.23 9.00 -4.86
CA LYS A 23 -10.39 9.50 -4.09
C LYS A 23 -10.01 10.28 -2.83
N LEU A 24 -8.89 9.92 -2.20
CA LEU A 24 -8.39 10.61 -1.02
C LEU A 24 -7.67 11.92 -1.36
N ASP A 25 -7.40 12.16 -2.65
CA ASP A 25 -6.62 13.28 -3.16
C ASP A 25 -5.30 13.40 -2.38
N ILE A 26 -4.43 12.39 -2.53
CA ILE A 26 -3.16 12.32 -1.80
C ILE A 26 -2.30 13.55 -2.11
N GLN A 27 -1.93 14.25 -1.05
CA GLN A 27 -1.06 15.41 -1.09
C GLN A 27 0.36 14.99 -0.75
N LYS A 28 1.33 15.77 -1.21
CA LYS A 28 2.76 15.52 -0.96
C LYS A 28 3.10 15.54 0.54
N GLU A 29 2.33 16.29 1.32
CA GLU A 29 2.47 16.41 2.75
C GLU A 29 1.74 15.31 3.50
N ASP A 30 1.09 14.34 2.86
CA ASP A 30 0.50 13.22 3.59
C ASP A 30 1.57 12.25 4.09
N LEU A 31 1.24 11.51 5.14
CA LEU A 31 1.99 10.32 5.55
C LEU A 31 1.13 9.10 5.28
N GLU A 32 1.60 8.26 4.37
CA GLU A 32 0.92 7.03 3.95
C GLU A 32 1.59 5.82 4.62
N ILE A 33 0.81 4.99 5.32
CA ILE A 33 1.29 3.80 6.03
C ILE A 33 0.38 2.61 5.70
N SER A 34 0.95 1.45 5.38
CA SER A 34 0.24 0.17 5.35
C SER A 34 0.59 -0.65 6.59
N VAL A 35 -0.41 -1.31 7.18
CA VAL A 35 -0.24 -2.22 8.33
C VAL A 35 0.34 -3.58 7.97
N GLY A 36 0.63 -3.82 6.68
CA GLY A 36 1.19 -5.07 6.15
C GLY A 36 0.23 -5.79 5.22
N ASP A 37 0.54 -7.05 4.90
CA ASP A 37 -0.31 -7.90 4.06
C ASP A 37 -0.61 -7.27 2.69
N ILE A 38 0.43 -6.65 2.11
CA ILE A 38 0.34 -6.00 0.81
C ILE A 38 0.45 -7.00 -0.35
N LEU A 39 0.98 -8.20 -0.10
CA LEU A 39 1.18 -9.26 -1.08
C LEU A 39 0.13 -10.37 -0.99
N ASN A 40 0.17 -11.27 -1.98
CA ASN A 40 -0.63 -12.49 -2.12
C ASN A 40 -2.13 -12.25 -2.33
N LYS A 41 -2.83 -13.24 -2.90
CA LYS A 41 -4.30 -13.29 -3.17
C LYS A 41 -4.84 -12.32 -4.22
N GLY A 42 -4.12 -11.26 -4.59
CA GLY A 42 -4.50 -10.33 -5.65
C GLY A 42 -4.07 -10.78 -7.06
N PRO A 43 -4.59 -10.12 -8.10
CA PRO A 43 -4.28 -10.44 -9.50
C PRO A 43 -2.89 -9.95 -9.93
N TYR A 44 -2.30 -9.01 -9.19
CA TYR A 44 -0.99 -8.43 -9.51
C TYR A 44 0.16 -9.27 -8.95
N LEU A 45 1.23 -9.36 -9.73
CA LEU A 45 2.48 -9.96 -9.30
C LEU A 45 3.10 -9.11 -8.18
N ALA A 46 3.71 -9.76 -7.18
CA ALA A 46 4.31 -9.09 -6.03
C ALA A 46 5.24 -7.92 -6.38
N HIS A 47 5.98 -8.03 -7.50
CA HIS A 47 6.90 -6.99 -7.96
C HIS A 47 6.22 -5.64 -8.28
N ASP A 48 5.01 -5.64 -8.84
CA ASP A 48 4.30 -4.41 -9.21
C ASP A 48 3.86 -3.65 -7.95
N MET A 49 3.34 -4.41 -6.97
CA MET A 49 2.93 -3.87 -5.68
C MET A 49 4.12 -3.25 -4.94
N ILE A 50 5.24 -3.98 -4.84
CA ILE A 50 6.46 -3.52 -4.16
C ILE A 50 6.99 -2.25 -4.83
N ARG A 51 7.10 -2.23 -6.17
CA ARG A 51 7.55 -1.05 -6.90
C ARG A 51 6.66 0.16 -6.64
N TYR A 52 5.34 -0.05 -6.62
CA TYR A 52 4.39 1.02 -6.39
C TYR A 52 4.50 1.62 -4.99
N VAL A 53 4.56 0.79 -3.93
CA VAL A 53 4.73 1.32 -2.56
C VAL A 53 6.06 2.05 -2.40
N GLN A 54 7.13 1.58 -3.05
CA GLN A 54 8.44 2.26 -3.04
C GLN A 54 8.42 3.60 -3.77
N GLU A 55 7.88 3.66 -5.00
CA GLU A 55 7.79 4.88 -5.80
C GLU A 55 7.01 5.98 -5.08
N HIS A 56 5.97 5.58 -4.35
CA HIS A 56 5.10 6.50 -3.63
C HIS A 56 5.47 6.72 -2.16
N HIS A 57 6.60 6.17 -1.69
CA HIS A 57 7.07 6.34 -0.30
C HIS A 57 6.00 5.96 0.73
N ILE A 58 5.26 4.88 0.46
CA ILE A 58 4.28 4.32 1.39
C ILE A 58 5.06 3.46 2.38
N GLU A 59 5.00 3.82 3.66
CA GLU A 59 5.65 3.04 4.72
C GLU A 59 4.87 1.74 4.96
N VAL A 60 5.57 0.61 5.07
CA VAL A 60 4.91 -0.70 5.22
C VAL A 60 5.45 -1.42 6.44
N ILE A 61 4.54 -1.80 7.34
CA ILE A 61 4.86 -2.72 8.44
C ILE A 61 4.85 -4.15 7.89
N MET A 62 5.78 -5.00 8.33
CA MET A 62 5.85 -6.39 7.87
C MET A 62 4.61 -7.18 8.33
N GLY A 63 3.80 -7.63 7.37
CA GLY A 63 2.65 -8.51 7.61
C GLY A 63 3.04 -9.98 7.70
N ASN A 64 2.07 -10.82 8.08
CA ASN A 64 2.31 -12.25 8.25
C ASN A 64 2.39 -12.97 6.90
N ASN A 65 1.80 -12.42 5.84
CA ASN A 65 1.90 -12.98 4.49
C ASN A 65 3.28 -12.70 3.88
N GLU A 66 3.86 -11.54 4.16
CA GLU A 66 5.23 -11.21 3.74
C GLU A 66 6.27 -12.05 4.48
N ALA A 67 6.08 -12.29 5.78
CA ALA A 67 7.01 -13.07 6.60
C ALA A 67 7.06 -14.58 6.23
N LYS A 68 6.07 -15.07 5.47
CA LYS A 68 5.98 -16.47 5.01
C LYS A 68 6.51 -16.69 3.59
N ALA A 69 6.80 -15.61 2.86
CA ALA A 69 7.21 -15.65 1.46
C ALA A 69 8.67 -16.07 1.28
#